data_AF-A0A850AQC9-F1
#
_entry.id   AF-A0A850AQC9-F1
#
_cell.length_a   1.000
_cell.length_b   1.000
_cell.length_c   1.000
_cell.angle_alpha   90.00
_cell.angle_beta   90.00
_cell.angle_gamma   90.00
#
_symmetry.space_group_name_H-M   'P 1'
#
loop_
_entity.id
_entity.type
_entity.pdbx_description
1 polymer ?
#
loop_
_entity_poly.entity_id
_entity_poly.type
_entity_poly.pdbx_seq_one_letter_code
_entity_poly.pdbx_strand_id
1 'polypeptide(L)' 'MARTIKIKCNGPGRHLNEVNLEEALQKQVVYRGPKPAPAEFPERLVLPCRECTAGKVIITRAMLEKIL' A
#
# COMPACT_ATOMS: atom_id res chain seq x y z
N MET A 1 -1.79 14.34 -5.11
CA MET A 1 -0.68 14.09 -6.05
C MET A 1 -0.41 12.62 -5.91
N ALA A 2 -0.81 11.83 -6.90
CA ALA A 2 -0.79 10.37 -6.81
C ALA A 2 0.64 9.87 -6.67
N ARG A 3 0.97 9.31 -5.51
CA ARG A 3 2.27 8.67 -5.26
C ARG A 3 2.12 7.18 -5.57
N THR A 4 2.67 6.77 -6.72
CA THR A 4 2.71 5.37 -7.15
C THR A 4 4.05 4.76 -6.78
N ILE A 5 4.05 3.60 -6.13
CA ILE A 5 5.26 2.90 -5.72
C ILE A 5 5.34 1.52 -6.37
N LYS A 6 6.56 1.07 -6.65
CA LYS A 6 6.83 -0.29 -7.13
C LYS A 6 7.33 -1.13 -5.96
N ILE A 7 6.60 -2.18 -5.63
CA ILE A 7 6.94 -3.05 -4.49
C ILE A 7 6.77 -4.51 -4.87
N LYS A 8 7.68 -5.36 -4.42
CA LYS A 8 7.62 -6.79 -4.69
C LYS A 8 6.64 -7.47 -3.74
N CYS A 9 5.83 -8.40 -4.25
CA CYS A 9 5.00 -9.25 -3.39
C CYS A 9 5.89 -10.19 -2.56
N ASN A 10 5.40 -10.62 -1.40
CA ASN A 10 6.07 -11.61 -0.55
C ASN A 10 5.83 -13.07 -0.99
N GLY A 11 5.28 -13.30 -2.19
CA GLY A 11 5.10 -14.62 -2.76
C GLY A 11 6.39 -15.20 -3.37
N PRO A 12 6.42 -16.50 -3.71
CA PRO A 12 7.60 -17.15 -4.26
C PRO A 12 8.08 -16.52 -5.58
N GLY A 13 7.15 -16.01 -6.39
CA GLY A 13 7.48 -15.30 -7.64
C GLY A 13 8.01 -13.87 -7.48
N ARG A 14 7.92 -13.27 -6.27
CA ARG A 14 8.39 -11.90 -5.96
C ARG A 14 8.06 -10.85 -7.05
N HIS A 15 6.85 -10.95 -7.59
CA HIS A 15 6.31 -10.10 -8.67
C HIS A 15 6.34 -8.61 -8.32
N LEU A 16 6.61 -7.77 -9.31
CA LEU A 16 6.72 -6.32 -9.13
C LEU A 16 5.34 -5.67 -9.28
N ASN A 17 4.79 -5.17 -8.17
CA ASN A 17 3.47 -4.56 -8.15
C ASN A 17 3.58 -3.04 -8.12
N GLU A 18 2.88 -2.39 -9.05
CA GLU A 18 2.65 -0.95 -9.05
C GLU A 18 1.42 -0.63 -8.20
N VAL A 19 1.63 0.05 -7.07
CA VAL A 19 0.60 0.41 -6.11
C VAL A 19 0.46 1.92 -6.06
N ASN A 20 -0.75 2.41 -6.35
CA ASN A 20 -1.12 3.80 -6.06
C ASN A 20 -1.48 3.93 -4.58
N LEU A 21 -0.68 4.66 -3.82
CA LEU A 21 -0.86 4.78 -2.38
C LEU A 21 -2.15 5.50 -2.02
N GLU A 22 -2.55 6.56 -2.74
CA GLU A 22 -3.78 7.31 -2.44
C GLU A 22 -5.00 6.40 -2.60
N GLU A 23 -5.08 5.65 -3.70
CA GLU A 23 -6.18 4.71 -3.95
C GLU A 23 -6.18 3.54 -2.96
N ALA A 24 -4.99 3.02 -2.63
CA ALA A 24 -4.86 1.89 -1.74
C ALA A 24 -5.23 2.24 -0.29
N LEU A 25 -4.88 3.45 0.16
CA LEU A 25 -5.29 4.01 1.45
C LEU A 25 -6.80 4.24 1.50
N GLN A 26 -7.40 4.77 0.42
CA GLN A 26 -8.86 4.94 0.33
C GLN A 26 -9.63 3.61 0.36
N LYS A 27 -9.07 2.53 -0.21
CA LYS A 27 -9.71 1.21 -0.23
C LYS A 27 -9.61 0.45 1.10
N GLN A 28 -8.51 0.58 1.81
CA GLN A 28 -8.33 -0.13 3.09
C GLN A 28 -8.86 0.63 4.30
N VAL A 29 -8.74 1.95 4.29
CA VAL A 29 -9.22 2.79 5.38
C VAL A 29 -10.58 3.30 4.95
N VAL A 30 -11.66 2.86 5.61
CA VAL A 30 -13.00 3.45 5.45
C VAL A 30 -12.92 4.88 5.98
N TYR A 31 -12.34 5.77 5.19
CA TYR A 31 -11.96 7.11 5.61
C TYR A 31 -13.15 8.04 5.42
N ARG A 32 -13.84 8.38 6.51
CA ARG A 32 -14.86 9.45 6.57
C ARG A 32 -14.18 10.75 7.02
N GLY A 33 -13.38 11.40 6.19
CA GLY A 33 -12.78 12.69 6.56
C GLY A 33 -11.83 13.31 5.53
N PRO A 34 -11.53 14.63 5.65
CA PRO A 34 -10.61 15.31 4.75
C PRO A 34 -9.16 14.99 5.10
N LYS A 35 -8.49 14.25 4.19
CA LYS A 35 -7.04 14.02 4.07
C LYS A 35 -6.30 13.53 5.34
N PRO A 36 -5.87 12.25 5.40
CA PRO A 36 -5.28 11.68 6.60
C PRO A 36 -4.00 12.39 7.05
N ALA A 37 -3.92 12.67 8.35
CA ALA A 37 -2.67 13.02 8.97
C ALA A 37 -1.75 11.78 8.98
N PRO A 38 -0.41 11.94 8.91
CA PRO A 38 0.54 10.83 8.94
C PRO A 38 0.37 9.87 10.14
N ALA A 39 -0.18 10.38 11.24
CA ALA A 39 -0.46 9.61 12.45
C ALA A 39 -1.60 8.60 12.30
N GLU A 40 -2.52 8.81 11.35
CA GLU A 40 -3.71 7.99 11.13
C GLU A 40 -3.50 6.86 10.10
N PHE A 41 -2.29 6.76 9.53
CA PHE A 41 -2.00 5.65 8.62
C PHE A 41 -1.92 4.32 9.37
N PRO A 42 -2.47 3.24 8.78
CA PRO A 42 -2.34 1.91 9.36
C PRO A 42 -0.86 1.51 9.44
N GLU A 43 -0.50 0.72 10.46
CA GLU A 43 0.88 0.25 10.64
C GLU A 43 1.40 -0.53 9.43
N ARG A 44 0.50 -1.24 8.73
CA ARG A 44 0.78 -1.96 7.48
C ARG A 44 -0.45 -1.96 6.59
N LEU A 45 -0.21 -1.71 5.31
CA LEU A 45 -1.19 -1.86 4.24
C LEU A 45 -0.91 -3.16 3.50
N VAL A 46 -1.91 -4.02 3.41
CA VAL A 46 -1.78 -5.36 2.81
C VAL A 46 -2.68 -5.45 1.60
N LEU A 47 -2.07 -5.57 0.42
CA LEU A 47 -2.76 -5.66 -0.85
C LEU A 47 -2.55 -7.03 -1.48
N PRO A 48 -3.53 -7.53 -2.25
CA PRO A 48 -3.32 -8.70 -3.10
C PRO A 48 -2.28 -8.38 -4.17
N CYS A 49 -1.44 -9.36 -4.51
CA CYS A 49 -0.58 -9.25 -5.68
C CYS A 49 -1.43 -9.31 -6.96
N ARG A 50 -1.09 -8.51 -7.98
CA ARG A 50 -1.78 -8.47 -9.27
C ARG A 50 -1.47 -9.68 -10.16
N GLU A 51 -0.34 -10.34 -9.90
CA GLU A 51 0.17 -11.44 -10.74
C GLU A 51 -0.01 -12.82 -10.10
N CYS A 52 -0.18 -12.90 -8.77
CA CYS A 52 -0.37 -14.17 -8.09
C CYS A 52 -1.33 -14.08 -6.91
N THR A 53 -1.98 -15.19 -6.60
CA THR A 53 -2.90 -15.30 -5.46
C THR A 53 -2.19 -15.76 -4.18
N ALA A 54 -1.01 -16.36 -4.31
CA ALA A 54 -0.20 -16.84 -3.17
C ALA A 54 0.57 -15.71 -2.45
N GLY A 55 0.94 -14.65 -3.16
CA GLY A 55 1.71 -13.54 -2.63
C GLY A 55 0.86 -12.34 -2.22
N LYS A 56 1.30 -11.62 -1.19
CA LYS A 56 0.71 -10.32 -0.79
C LYS A 56 1.75 -9.22 -0.90
N VAL A 57 1.29 -8.03 -1.25
CA VAL A 57 2.08 -6.81 -1.22
C VAL A 57 1.88 -6.15 0.14
N ILE A 58 2.96 -5.95 0.88
CA ILE A 58 2.92 -5.40 2.24
C ILE A 58 3.69 -4.09 2.22
N ILE A 59 2.99 -2.99 2.49
CA ILE A 59 3.57 -1.65 2.58
C ILE A 59 3.47 -1.24 4.04
N THR A 60 4.60 -1.05 4.71
CA THR A 60 4.61 -0.66 6.13
C THR A 60 4.49 0.85 6.28
N ARG A 61 4.07 1.31 7.46
CA ARG A 61 4.03 2.73 7.80
C ARG A 61 5.39 3.42 7.60
N ALA A 62 6.49 2.78 8.01
CA ALA A 62 7.83 3.31 7.78
C ALA A 62 8.16 3.51 6.28
N MET A 63 7.57 2.71 5.38
CA MET A 63 7.68 2.93 3.94
C MET A 63 6.79 4.09 3.49
N LEU A 64 5.56 4.18 4.00
CA LEU A 64 4.65 5.31 3.72
C LEU A 64 5.24 6.65 4.17
N GLU A 65 5.81 6.71 5.38
CA GLU A 65 6.43 7.91 5.95
C GLU A 65 7.67 8.37 5.18
N LYS A 66 8.42 7.46 4.56
CA LYS A 66 9.53 7.82 3.66
C LYS A 66 9.06 8.35 2.32
N ILE A 67 7.84 7.98 1.91
CA ILE A 67 7.31 8.26 0.59
C ILE A 67 6.38 9.46 0.59
N LEU A 68 5.76 9.83 1.72
CA LEU A 68 4.82 10.96 1.88
C LEU A 68 5.51 12.20 2.43
#